data_AF-A0A151SK98-F1
#
_entry.id   AF-A0A151SK98-F1
#
_cell.length_a   1.000
_cell.length_b   1.000
_cell.length_c   1.000
_cell.angle_alpha   90.00
_cell.angle_beta   90.00
_cell.angle_gamma   90.00
#
_symmetry.space_group_name_H-M   'P 1'
#
loop_
_entity.id
_entity.type
_entity.pdbx_description
1 polymer ?
#
loop_
_entity_poly.entity_id
_entity_poly.type
_entity_poly.pdbx_seq_one_letter_code
_entity_poly.pdbx_strand_id
1 'polypeptide(L)'
;GVEANPEKCKAIIQMQSPQTVKEVQRLAGRLVFLSRFIPRLADKAGPIFTLLRKPKNFEWTDQCEEAFKSFKTFLTTPPIL
;
A
#
# COMPACT_ATOMS: atom_id res chain seq x y z
N GLY A 1 15.78 5.04 -16.13
CA GLY A 1 14.73 5.57 -15.24
C GLY A 1 14.32 4.45 -14.31
N VAL A 2 14.02 4.74 -13.05
CA VAL A 2 13.40 3.71 -12.22
C VAL A 2 11.97 3.59 -12.73
N GLU A 3 11.56 2.46 -13.30
CA GLU A 3 10.19 2.20 -13.70
C GLU A 3 9.49 1.44 -12.57
N ALA A 4 8.19 1.69 -12.38
CA ALA A 4 7.41 0.92 -11.42
C ALA A 4 7.30 -0.52 -11.95
N ASN A 5 8.15 -1.44 -11.43
CA ASN A 5 8.15 -2.83 -11.88
C ASN A 5 6.73 -3.41 -11.76
N PRO A 6 6.09 -3.85 -12.85
CA PRO A 6 4.73 -4.38 -12.82
C PRO A 6 4.62 -5.60 -11.89
N GLU A 7 5.70 -6.36 -11.75
CA GLU A 7 5.81 -7.47 -10.80
C GLU A 7 5.66 -7.02 -9.33
N LYS A 8 6.18 -5.85 -8.97
CA LYS A 8 6.06 -5.30 -7.60
C LYS A 8 4.64 -4.82 -7.32
N CYS A 9 3.99 -4.20 -8.30
CA CYS A 9 2.57 -3.86 -8.22
C CYS A 9 1.70 -5.12 -8.10
N LYS A 10 1.96 -6.12 -8.94
CA LYS A 10 1.25 -7.41 -8.93
C LYS A 10 1.38 -8.13 -7.59
N ALA A 11 2.56 -8.08 -6.97
CA ALA A 11 2.76 -8.63 -5.62
C ALA A 11 1.96 -7.91 -4.53
N ILE A 12 1.53 -6.66 -4.73
CA ILE A 12 0.63 -5.93 -3.79
C ILE A 12 -0.84 -6.24 -4.11
N ILE A 13 -1.18 -6.34 -5.40
CA ILE A 13 -2.52 -6.70 -5.86
C ILE A 13 -2.91 -8.11 -5.38
N GLN A 14 -1.98 -9.07 -5.51
CA GLN A 14 -2.17 -10.45 -5.07
C GLN A 14 -1.94 -10.64 -3.57
N MET A 15 -1.35 -9.66 -2.87
CA MET A 15 -1.15 -9.74 -1.42
C MET A 15 -2.49 -9.66 -0.71
N GLN A 16 -2.71 -10.52 0.28
CA GLN A 16 -3.89 -10.46 1.15
C GLN A 16 -3.79 -9.31 2.16
N SER A 17 -4.91 -8.97 2.80
CA SER A 17 -4.94 -7.89 3.80
C SER A 17 -3.94 -8.18 4.92
N PRO A 18 -2.98 -7.29 5.16
CA PRO A 18 -1.91 -7.56 6.11
C PRO A 18 -2.45 -7.62 7.54
N GLN A 19 -2.33 -8.80 8.17
CA GLN A 19 -2.81 -9.02 9.54
C GLN A 19 -1.73 -8.77 10.61
N THR A 20 -0.50 -8.46 10.20
CA THR A 20 0.63 -8.27 11.12
C THR A 20 1.39 -6.99 10.81
N VAL A 21 2.04 -6.42 11.84
CA VAL A 21 2.91 -5.24 11.69
C VAL A 21 4.01 -5.49 10.64
N LYS A 22 4.58 -6.69 10.59
CA LYS A 22 5.61 -7.06 9.60
C LYS A 22 5.08 -6.97 8.17
N GLU A 23 3.88 -7.50 7.93
CA GLU A 23 3.21 -7.44 6.63
C GLU A 23 2.90 -5.99 6.25
N VAL A 24 2.43 -5.18 7.19
CA VAL A 24 2.16 -3.74 6.98
C VAL A 24 3.44 -2.96 6.71
N GLN A 25 4.54 -3.26 7.40
CA GLN A 25 5.84 -2.64 7.14
C GLN A 25 6.33 -2.95 5.73
N ARG A 26 6.19 -4.22 5.31
CA ARG A 26 6.55 -4.66 3.96
C ARG A 26 5.68 -3.97 2.91
N LEU A 27 4.38 -3.83 3.17
CA LEU A 27 3.45 -3.11 2.32
C LEU A 27 3.82 -1.63 2.22
N ALA A 28 4.03 -0.94 3.34
CA ALA A 28 4.37 0.48 3.33
C ALA A 28 5.70 0.76 2.64
N GLY A 29 6.71 -0.11 2.78
CA GLY A 29 7.95 0.00 2.01
C GLY A 29 7.69 -0.04 0.50
N ARG A 30 6.77 -0.90 0.06
CA ARG A 30 6.34 -0.95 -1.35
C ARG A 30 5.52 0.28 -1.75
N LEU A 31 4.65 0.78 -0.88
CA LEU A 31 3.87 2.00 -1.12
C LEU A 31 4.77 3.25 -1.22
N VAL A 32 5.79 3.40 -0.37
CA VAL A 32 6.79 4.48 -0.47
C VAL A 32 7.56 4.39 -1.80
N PHE A 33 7.86 3.18 -2.27
CA PHE A 33 8.43 3.03 -3.60
C PHE A 33 7.46 3.50 -4.68
N LEU A 34 6.18 3.15 -4.59
CA LEU A 34 5.15 3.52 -5.58
C LEU A 34 4.73 4.99 -5.51
N SER A 35 4.88 5.67 -4.37
CA SER A 35 4.47 7.06 -4.22
C SER A 35 5.29 8.02 -5.07
N ARG A 36 6.51 7.62 -5.48
CA ARG A 36 7.33 8.36 -6.44
C ARG A 36 6.74 8.34 -7.86
N PHE A 37 5.88 7.37 -8.15
CA PHE A 37 5.26 7.16 -9.47
C PHE A 37 3.80 7.57 -9.49
N ILE A 38 3.12 7.38 -8.37
CA ILE A 38 1.69 7.60 -8.24
C ILE A 38 1.49 8.83 -7.35
N PRO A 39 1.20 10.01 -7.95
CA PRO A 39 0.86 11.19 -7.17
C PRO A 39 -0.38 10.91 -6.31
N ARG A 40 -0.40 11.44 -5.07
CA ARG A 40 -1.44 11.22 -4.06
C ARG A 40 -1.54 9.80 -3.48
N LEU A 41 -0.62 8.88 -3.83
CA LEU A 41 -0.55 7.57 -3.16
C LEU A 41 -0.20 7.71 -1.68
N ALA A 42 0.72 8.62 -1.34
CA ALA A 42 1.08 8.85 0.06
C ALA A 42 -0.11 9.34 0.91
N ASP A 43 -1.00 10.14 0.31
CA ASP A 43 -2.19 10.70 0.95
C ASP A 43 -3.19 9.60 1.33
N LYS A 44 -3.53 8.74 0.36
CA LYS A 44 -4.39 7.57 0.59
C LYS A 44 -3.79 6.54 1.55
N ALA A 45 -2.46 6.49 1.66
CA ALA A 45 -1.74 5.55 2.53
C ALA A 45 -1.55 6.10 3.95
N GLY A 46 -2.03 7.31 4.24
CA GLY A 46 -2.02 7.93 5.57
C GLY A 46 -2.44 7.00 6.71
N PRO A 47 -3.58 6.27 6.63
CA PRO A 47 -3.98 5.33 7.69
C PRO A 47 -2.98 4.19 7.88
N ILE A 48 -2.41 3.65 6.80
CA ILE A 48 -1.39 2.58 6.83
C ILE A 48 -0.09 3.07 7.49
N PHE A 49 0.35 4.30 7.18
CA PHE A 49 1.53 4.89 7.83
C PHE A 49 1.29 5.22 9.31
N THR A 50 0.06 5.60 9.66
CA THR A 50 -0.33 5.86 11.06
C THR A 50 -0.28 4.58 11.89
N LEU A 51 -0.72 3.45 11.33
CA LEU A 51 -0.58 2.12 11.94
C LEU A 51 0.88 1.78 12.25
N LEU A 52 1.79 2.10 11.34
CA LEU A 52 3.22 1.84 11.51
C LEU A 52 3.89 2.69 12.58
N ARG A 53 3.35 3.88 12.86
CA ARG A 53 3.83 4.73 13.95
C ARG A 53 3.42 4.22 15.33
N LYS A 54 2.38 3.38 15.43
CA LYS A 54 1.86 2.84 16.70
C LYS A 54 1.92 1.30 16.73
N PRO A 55 3.13 0.69 16.75
CA PRO A 55 3.26 -0.78 16.72
C PRO A 55 2.68 -1.46 17.97
N LYS A 56 2.58 -0.75 19.12
CA LYS A 56 2.00 -1.29 20.37
C LYS A 56 0.48 -1.50 20.33
N ASN A 57 -0.24 -0.76 19.49
CA ASN A 57 -1.69 -0.85 19.31
C ASN A 57 -2.00 -1.08 17.83
N PHE A 58 -1.24 -1.97 17.21
CA PHE A 58 -1.48 -2.35 15.83
C PHE A 58 -2.83 -3.03 15.73
N GLU A 59 -3.78 -2.36 15.10
CA GLU A 59 -5.10 -2.88 14.80
C GLU A 59 -5.41 -2.55 13.34
N TRP A 60 -5.57 -3.58 12.52
CA TRP A 60 -5.98 -3.40 11.14
C TRP A 60 -7.45 -2.98 11.11
N THR A 61 -7.68 -1.67 11.12
CA THR A 61 -9.03 -1.09 11.11
C THR A 61 -9.63 -1.10 9.71
N ASP A 62 -10.95 -0.96 9.63
CA ASP A 62 -11.67 -0.87 8.36
C ASP A 62 -11.15 0.26 7.46
N GLN A 63 -10.72 1.39 8.04
CA GLN A 63 -10.07 2.48 7.30
C GLN A 63 -8.77 2.05 6.60
N CYS A 64 -8.01 1.13 7.21
CA CYS A 64 -6.78 0.62 6.63
C CYS A 64 -7.08 -0.40 5.53
N GLU A 65 -8.11 -1.22 5.71
CA GLU A 65 -8.63 -2.12 4.69
C GLU A 65 -9.17 -1.35 3.48
N GLU A 66 -9.95 -0.29 3.70
CA GLU A 66 -10.49 0.55 2.64
C GLU A 66 -9.36 1.24 1.85
N ALA A 67 -8.38 1.81 2.55
CA ALA A 67 -7.19 2.37 1.92
C ALA A 67 -6.46 1.32 1.08
N PHE A 68 -6.23 0.11 1.64
CA PHE A 68 -5.56 -0.99 0.94
C PHE A 68 -6.34 -1.48 -0.29
N LYS A 69 -7.66 -1.63 -0.20
CA LYS A 69 -8.53 -1.95 -1.34
C LYS A 69 -8.50 -0.86 -2.40
N SER A 70 -8.58 0.41 -2.00
CA SER A 70 -8.47 1.55 -2.93
C SER A 70 -7.12 1.50 -3.67
N PHE A 71 -6.04 1.13 -2.98
CA PHE A 71 -4.73 0.92 -3.61
C PHE A 71 -4.72 -0.24 -4.59
N LYS A 72 -5.22 -1.40 -4.18
CA LYS A 72 -5.30 -2.56 -5.07
C LYS A 72 -6.08 -2.21 -6.33
N THR A 73 -7.24 -1.59 -6.19
CA THR A 73 -8.04 -1.12 -7.34
C THR A 73 -7.23 -0.16 -8.20
N PHE A 74 -6.57 0.84 -7.61
CA PHE A 74 -5.75 1.79 -8.37
C PHE A 74 -4.57 1.13 -9.11
N LEU A 75 -3.94 0.12 -8.52
CA LEU A 75 -2.86 -0.65 -9.14
C LEU A 75 -3.36 -1.67 -10.17
N THR A 76 -4.61 -2.13 -10.03
CA THR A 76 -5.27 -3.09 -10.93
C THR A 76 -5.89 -2.37 -12.12
N THR A 77 -6.34 -1.14 -11.92
CA THR A 77 -6.72 -0.24 -13.00
C THR A 77 -5.46 -0.01 -13.83
N PRO A 78 -5.41 -0.48 -15.09
CA PRO A 78 -4.27 -0.24 -15.92
C PRO A 78 -4.09 1.28 -16.00
N PRO A 79 -2.90 1.84 -15.67
CA PRO A 79 -2.57 3.10 -16.31
C PRO A 79 -2.65 2.77 -17.80
N ILE A 80 -3.55 3.45 -18.48
CA ILE A 80 -3.37 3.85 -19.86
C ILE A 80 -1.87 4.14 -20.05
N LEU A 81 -1.15 3.12 -20.51
CA LEU A 81 0.21 3.09 -21.02
C LEU A 81 0.05 2.85 -22.52
#